data_AF-A0A8X6RY75-F1
#
_entry.id   AF-A0A8X6RY75-F1
#
_cell.length_a   1.000
_cell.length_b   1.000
_cell.length_c   1.000
_cell.angle_alpha   90.00
_cell.angle_beta   90.00
_cell.angle_gamma   90.00
#
_symmetry.space_group_name_H-M   'P 1'
#
loop_
_entity.id
_entity.type
_entity.pdbx_description
1 polymer ?
#
loop_
_entity_poly.entity_id
_entity_poly.type
_entity_poly.pdbx_seq_one_letter_code
_entity_poly.pdbx_strand_id
1 'polypeptide(L)'
;MPTTRAMEAQFQTLLEKLTEMNANMGEMKSELTASMNANMGELNNKLTANKEELKSDLKGIGDKLTTMDKKFEEMEGRIESVENKFEDMESKLEAKIFEKVDEVSISFRSDLEKLKQKVMTGQGDEFKFQAPYSKPSIKLSTYDGKSSWQVYKTQFSIVADANQWDSQTKACQLAASLRADAADILQTLPETQRLDFDALVNALELRFGEKCEGLQQTPAEVTAAESVRNAPRTGDGRREAFSLGVF
;
A
#
# COMPACT_ATOMS: atom_id res chain seq x y z
N MET A 1 29.49 -50.14 103.79
CA MET A 1 28.11 -50.24 103.25
C MET A 1 28.13 -49.83 101.78
N PRO A 2 28.20 -50.77 100.83
CA PRO A 2 28.28 -50.49 99.38
C PRO A 2 26.96 -49.93 98.79
N THR A 3 25.84 -50.17 99.45
CA THR A 3 24.48 -49.88 98.97
C THR A 3 24.12 -48.39 98.93
N THR A 4 24.62 -47.59 99.87
CA THR A 4 24.37 -46.13 99.91
C THR A 4 25.06 -45.38 98.77
N ARG A 5 26.27 -45.81 98.39
CA ARG A 5 27.03 -45.20 97.28
C ARG A 5 26.39 -45.44 95.91
N ALA A 6 25.74 -46.59 95.72
CA ALA A 6 25.04 -46.92 94.48
C ALA A 6 23.75 -46.08 94.31
N MET A 7 22.99 -45.86 95.39
CA MET A 7 21.79 -45.02 95.38
C MET A 7 22.12 -43.55 95.10
N GLU A 8 23.20 -43.02 95.69
CA GLU A 8 23.70 -41.66 95.41
C GLU A 8 24.09 -41.49 93.94
N ALA A 9 24.78 -42.47 93.34
CA ALA A 9 25.15 -42.43 91.93
C ALA A 9 23.94 -42.42 90.98
N GLN A 10 22.87 -43.18 91.31
CA GLN A 10 21.62 -43.15 90.55
C GLN A 10 20.89 -41.81 90.68
N PHE A 11 20.91 -41.18 91.86
CA PHE A 11 20.32 -39.86 92.07
C PHE A 11 21.06 -38.77 91.28
N GLN A 12 22.40 -38.79 91.27
CA GLN A 12 23.20 -37.87 90.47
C GLN A 12 22.94 -38.06 88.97
N THR A 13 22.83 -39.30 88.50
CA THR A 13 22.46 -39.60 87.10
C THR A 13 21.07 -39.04 86.74
N LEU A 14 20.13 -39.08 87.68
CA LEU A 14 18.80 -38.49 87.51
C LEU A 14 18.84 -36.97 87.43
N LEU A 15 19.63 -36.32 88.30
CA LEU A 15 19.82 -34.87 88.27
C LEU A 15 20.45 -34.41 86.95
N GLU A 16 21.46 -35.13 86.47
CA GLU A 16 22.13 -34.82 85.21
C GLU A 16 21.15 -34.91 84.02
N LYS A 17 20.33 -35.97 83.95
CA LYS A 17 19.25 -36.08 82.95
C LYS A 17 18.21 -34.98 83.06
N LEU A 18 17.87 -34.54 84.28
CA LEU A 18 16.93 -33.44 84.49
C LEU A 18 17.52 -32.12 83.97
N THR A 19 18.82 -31.90 84.18
CA THR A 19 19.52 -30.71 83.65
C THR A 19 19.61 -30.73 82.13
N GLU A 20 19.94 -31.88 81.52
CA GLU A 20 19.94 -32.04 80.06
C GLU A 20 18.55 -31.82 79.47
N MET A 21 17.51 -32.38 80.08
CA MET A 21 16.13 -32.21 79.62
C MET A 21 15.69 -30.75 79.66
N ASN A 22 16.06 -30.01 80.72
CA ASN A 22 15.78 -28.58 80.80
C ASN A 22 16.54 -27.77 79.76
N ALA A 23 17.82 -28.12 79.49
CA ALA A 23 18.61 -27.48 78.44
C ALA A 23 18.00 -27.72 77.05
N ASN A 24 17.67 -28.97 76.73
CA ASN A 24 17.05 -29.35 75.45
C ASN A 24 15.68 -28.66 75.25
N MET A 25 14.87 -28.53 76.30
CA MET A 25 13.60 -27.79 76.22
C MET A 25 13.84 -26.29 75.98
N GLY A 26 14.91 -25.73 76.54
CA GLY A 26 15.36 -24.36 76.28
C GLY A 26 15.78 -24.16 74.83
N GLU A 27 16.61 -25.06 74.28
CA GLU A 27 17.03 -25.04 72.87
C GLU A 27 15.83 -25.18 71.93
N MET A 28 14.95 -26.18 72.16
CA MET A 28 13.76 -26.39 71.35
C MET A 28 12.84 -25.16 71.33
N LYS A 29 12.67 -24.47 72.48
CA LYS A 29 11.89 -23.23 72.55
C LYS A 29 12.56 -22.09 71.79
N SER A 30 13.89 -22.00 71.88
CA SER A 30 14.68 -21.01 71.15
C SER A 30 14.57 -21.22 69.63
N GLU A 31 14.76 -22.45 69.16
CA GLU A 31 14.63 -22.83 67.74
C GLU A 31 13.22 -22.59 67.22
N LEU A 32 12.19 -22.97 67.98
CA LEU A 32 10.80 -22.70 67.60
C LEU A 32 10.55 -21.19 67.44
N THR A 33 11.02 -20.39 68.40
CA THR A 33 10.89 -18.92 68.36
C THR A 33 11.64 -18.33 67.17
N ALA A 34 12.87 -18.79 66.91
CA ALA A 34 13.68 -18.34 65.79
C ALA A 34 13.01 -18.68 64.45
N SER A 35 12.48 -19.90 64.30
CA SER A 35 11.78 -20.32 63.08
C SER A 35 10.51 -19.51 62.82
N MET A 36 9.72 -19.22 63.87
CA MET A 36 8.52 -18.39 63.75
C MET A 36 8.87 -16.97 63.34
N ASN A 37 9.90 -16.37 63.94
CA ASN A 37 10.35 -15.03 63.59
C ASN A 37 10.88 -14.96 62.15
N ALA A 38 11.65 -15.95 61.70
CA ALA A 38 12.14 -16.04 60.34
C ALA A 38 10.99 -16.15 59.33
N ASN A 39 10.03 -17.06 59.57
CA ASN A 39 8.86 -17.25 58.71
C ASN A 39 7.99 -15.98 58.64
N MET A 40 7.80 -15.30 59.78
CA MET A 40 7.07 -14.03 59.82
C MET A 40 7.79 -12.94 59.03
N GLY A 41 9.13 -12.88 59.12
CA GLY A 41 9.96 -11.98 58.32
C GLY A 41 9.86 -12.24 56.81
N GLU A 42 9.96 -13.50 56.40
CA GLU A 42 9.79 -13.89 54.99
C GLU A 42 8.40 -13.54 54.46
N LEU A 43 7.35 -13.82 55.25
CA LEU A 43 5.96 -13.52 54.86
C LEU A 43 5.77 -12.01 54.72
N ASN A 44 6.32 -11.22 55.62
CA ASN A 44 6.25 -9.76 55.55
C ASN A 44 6.99 -9.22 54.31
N ASN A 45 8.17 -9.76 53.99
CA ASN A 45 8.93 -9.38 52.81
C ASN A 45 8.21 -9.74 51.50
N LYS A 46 7.55 -10.91 51.45
CA LYS A 46 6.73 -11.29 50.29
C LYS A 46 5.52 -10.36 50.14
N LEU A 47 4.86 -10.02 51.25
CA LEU A 47 3.72 -9.12 51.24
C LEU A 47 4.10 -7.71 50.76
N THR A 48 5.25 -7.19 51.18
CA THR A 48 5.75 -5.88 50.72
C THR A 48 6.13 -5.90 49.25
N ALA A 49 6.80 -6.96 48.77
CA ALA A 49 7.14 -7.12 47.37
C ALA A 49 5.88 -7.14 46.47
N ASN A 50 4.90 -7.98 46.81
CA ASN A 50 3.65 -8.07 46.04
C ASN A 50 2.87 -6.75 46.04
N LYS A 51 2.91 -6.01 47.15
CA LYS A 51 2.26 -4.69 47.25
C LYS A 51 2.89 -3.68 46.27
N GLU A 52 4.21 -3.66 46.16
CA GLU A 52 4.89 -2.76 45.24
C GLU A 52 4.71 -3.20 43.78
N GLU A 53 4.68 -4.51 43.49
CA GLU A 53 4.35 -5.04 42.16
C GLU A 53 2.93 -4.62 41.72
N LEU A 54 1.91 -4.84 42.57
CA LEU A 54 0.53 -4.42 42.29
C LEU A 54 0.42 -2.91 42.07
N LYS A 55 1.19 -2.11 42.81
CA LYS A 55 1.22 -0.65 42.64
C LYS A 55 1.83 -0.25 41.30
N SER A 56 2.89 -0.94 40.88
CA SER A 56 3.50 -0.76 39.56
C SER A 56 2.51 -1.11 38.45
N ASP A 57 1.81 -2.24 38.56
CA ASP A 57 0.81 -2.68 37.59
C ASP A 57 -0.36 -1.70 37.48
N LEU A 58 -0.89 -1.23 38.61
CA LEU A 58 -1.95 -0.23 38.64
C LEU A 58 -1.52 1.08 37.98
N LYS A 59 -0.27 1.50 38.21
CA LYS A 59 0.28 2.67 37.52
C LYS A 59 0.37 2.41 36.01
N GLY A 60 0.86 1.26 35.59
CA GLY A 60 0.94 0.89 34.17
C GLY A 60 -0.43 0.82 33.48
N ILE A 61 -1.47 0.38 34.19
CA ILE A 61 -2.86 0.44 33.71
C ILE A 61 -3.32 1.89 33.57
N GLY A 62 -3.01 2.75 34.55
CA GLY A 62 -3.31 4.19 34.48
C GLY A 62 -2.66 4.87 33.27
N ASP A 63 -1.37 4.60 33.02
CA ASP A 63 -0.63 5.14 31.87
C ASP A 63 -1.21 4.66 30.53
N LYS A 64 -1.72 3.42 30.47
CA LYS A 64 -2.43 2.91 29.28
C LYS A 64 -3.79 3.58 29.10
N LEU A 65 -4.52 3.84 30.17
CA LEU A 65 -5.81 4.51 30.13
C LEU A 65 -5.66 5.93 29.59
N THR A 66 -4.69 6.70 30.09
CA THR A 66 -4.40 8.06 29.58
C THR A 66 -3.97 8.06 28.12
N THR A 67 -3.19 7.06 27.70
CA THR A 67 -2.84 6.87 26.29
C THR A 67 -4.06 6.58 25.42
N MET A 68 -5.02 5.81 25.94
CA MET A 68 -6.25 5.48 25.25
C MET A 68 -7.18 6.69 25.13
N ASP A 69 -7.30 7.50 26.19
CA ASP A 69 -8.07 8.74 26.17
C ASP A 69 -7.57 9.69 25.07
N LYS A 70 -6.26 9.88 24.97
CA LYS A 70 -5.66 10.68 23.89
C LYS A 70 -6.00 10.15 22.49
N LYS A 71 -6.00 8.83 22.30
CA LYS A 71 -6.39 8.23 21.01
C LYS A 71 -7.86 8.42 20.69
N PHE A 72 -8.73 8.48 21.70
CA PHE A 72 -10.14 8.80 21.50
C PHE A 72 -10.32 10.27 21.09
N GLU A 73 -9.63 11.22 21.74
CA GLU A 73 -9.62 12.63 21.33
C GLU A 73 -9.12 12.80 19.87
N GLU A 74 -8.04 12.10 19.49
CA GLU A 74 -7.54 12.09 18.11
C GLU A 74 -8.56 11.50 17.13
N MET A 75 -9.32 10.49 17.55
CA MET A 75 -10.35 9.86 16.73
C MET A 75 -11.56 10.78 16.54
N GLU A 76 -12.00 11.47 17.60
CA GLU A 76 -13.07 12.46 17.54
C GLU A 76 -12.74 13.56 16.53
N GLY A 77 -11.53 14.13 16.59
CA GLY A 77 -11.11 15.15 15.61
C GLY A 77 -11.04 14.63 14.16
N ARG A 78 -10.70 13.35 13.96
CA ARG A 78 -10.73 12.74 12.63
C ARG A 78 -12.15 12.54 12.11
N ILE A 79 -13.09 12.17 12.98
CA ILE A 79 -14.51 12.01 12.63
C ILE A 79 -15.08 13.36 12.22
N GLU A 80 -14.84 14.40 13.01
CA GLU A 80 -15.26 15.78 12.69
C GLU A 80 -14.70 16.25 11.33
N SER A 81 -13.42 15.94 11.03
CA SER A 81 -12.84 16.27 9.73
C SER A 81 -13.50 15.54 8.56
N VAL A 82 -13.94 14.29 8.75
CA VAL A 82 -14.63 13.51 7.73
C VAL A 82 -16.05 14.04 7.52
N GLU A 83 -16.76 14.38 8.59
CA GLU A 83 -18.10 14.98 8.52
C GLU A 83 -18.07 16.28 7.71
N ASN A 84 -17.12 17.18 8.00
CA ASN A 84 -16.93 18.42 7.25
C ASN A 84 -16.62 18.19 5.75
N LYS A 85 -15.80 17.18 5.42
CA LYS A 85 -15.50 16.83 4.02
C LYS A 85 -16.70 16.26 3.29
N PHE A 86 -17.55 15.52 4.00
CA PHE A 86 -18.76 14.96 3.43
C PHE A 86 -19.77 16.06 3.12
N GLU A 87 -19.96 17.02 4.03
CA GLU A 87 -20.84 18.18 3.83
C GLU A 87 -20.39 19.06 2.63
N ASP A 88 -19.08 19.28 2.47
CA ASP A 88 -18.52 19.97 1.29
C ASP A 88 -18.74 19.17 -0.02
N MET A 89 -18.65 17.84 0.03
CA MET A 89 -18.92 16.99 -1.13
C MET A 89 -20.39 17.02 -1.52
N GLU A 90 -21.30 16.94 -0.56
CA GLU A 90 -22.75 17.06 -0.78
C GLU A 90 -23.09 18.41 -1.44
N SER A 91 -22.60 19.51 -0.86
CA SER A 91 -22.80 20.85 -1.40
C SER A 91 -22.31 20.99 -2.85
N LYS A 92 -21.13 20.42 -3.16
CA LYS A 92 -20.58 20.43 -4.53
C LYS A 92 -21.38 19.59 -5.51
N LEU A 93 -21.89 18.44 -5.07
CA LEU A 93 -22.73 17.57 -5.90
C LEU A 93 -24.06 18.25 -6.20
N GLU A 94 -24.70 18.88 -5.21
CA GLU A 94 -25.93 19.65 -5.40
C GLU A 94 -25.74 20.78 -6.43
N ALA A 95 -24.66 21.55 -6.29
CA ALA A 95 -24.35 22.63 -7.23
C ALA A 95 -24.16 22.13 -8.67
N LYS A 96 -23.40 21.03 -8.87
CA LYS A 96 -23.16 20.46 -10.19
C LYS A 96 -24.42 19.88 -10.84
N ILE A 97 -25.29 19.25 -10.05
CA ILE A 97 -26.58 18.74 -10.54
C ILE A 97 -27.43 19.93 -11.01
N PHE A 98 -27.52 20.99 -10.22
CA PHE A 98 -28.30 22.18 -10.57
C PHE A 98 -27.79 22.81 -11.87
N GLU A 99 -26.47 23.01 -12.01
CA GLU A 99 -25.84 23.55 -13.21
C GLU A 99 -26.17 22.71 -14.46
N LYS A 100 -26.02 21.38 -14.37
CA LYS A 100 -26.29 20.48 -15.50
C LYS A 100 -27.78 20.42 -15.85
N VAL A 101 -28.67 20.47 -14.86
CA VAL A 101 -30.11 20.53 -15.09
C VAL A 101 -30.50 21.84 -15.80
N ASP A 102 -29.90 22.97 -15.40
CA ASP A 102 -30.16 24.26 -16.05
C ASP A 102 -29.63 24.28 -17.49
N GLU A 103 -28.41 23.77 -17.72
CA GLU A 103 -27.83 23.63 -19.06
C GLU A 103 -28.73 22.80 -20.00
N VAL A 104 -29.19 21.64 -19.53
CA VAL A 104 -30.12 20.79 -20.29
C VAL A 104 -31.45 21.52 -20.54
N SER A 105 -31.99 22.19 -19.52
CA SER A 105 -33.25 22.94 -19.63
C SER A 105 -33.16 24.08 -20.65
N ILE A 106 -32.04 24.81 -20.68
CA ILE A 106 -31.77 25.87 -21.65
C ILE A 106 -31.66 25.27 -23.06
N SER A 107 -30.92 24.18 -23.24
CA SER A 107 -30.78 23.54 -24.56
C SER A 107 -32.13 23.06 -25.12
N PHE A 108 -32.95 22.43 -24.28
CA PHE A 108 -34.25 21.90 -24.67
C PHE A 108 -35.21 23.04 -25.06
N ARG A 109 -35.20 24.12 -24.28
CA ARG A 109 -35.97 25.34 -24.59
C ARG A 109 -35.54 25.92 -25.94
N SER A 110 -34.24 26.02 -26.21
CA SER A 110 -33.72 26.54 -27.48
C SER A 110 -34.18 25.69 -28.67
N ASP A 111 -34.07 24.37 -28.56
CA ASP A 111 -34.43 23.46 -29.66
C ASP A 111 -35.94 23.42 -29.91
N LEU A 112 -36.76 23.53 -28.85
CA LEU A 112 -38.21 23.63 -28.96
C LEU A 112 -38.63 24.91 -29.70
N GLU A 113 -37.96 26.05 -29.47
CA GLU A 113 -38.21 27.29 -30.21
C GLU A 113 -37.80 27.18 -31.68
N LYS A 114 -36.64 26.57 -31.98
CA LYS A 114 -36.24 26.29 -33.38
C LYS A 114 -37.25 25.40 -34.11
N LEU A 115 -37.79 24.39 -33.42
CA LEU A 115 -38.80 23.48 -33.98
C LEU A 115 -40.12 24.21 -34.25
N LYS A 116 -40.60 25.02 -33.30
CA LYS A 116 -41.80 25.88 -33.49
C LYS A 116 -41.64 26.78 -34.72
N GLN A 117 -40.49 27.45 -34.85
CA GLN A 117 -40.22 28.33 -35.97
C GLN A 117 -40.27 27.58 -37.31
N LYS A 118 -39.64 26.40 -37.39
CA LYS A 118 -39.64 25.59 -38.62
C LYS A 118 -41.03 25.07 -39.00
N VAL A 119 -41.83 24.62 -38.02
CA VAL A 119 -43.22 24.18 -38.26
C VAL A 119 -44.08 25.32 -38.82
N MET A 120 -43.90 26.56 -38.35
CA MET A 120 -44.60 27.72 -38.91
C MET A 120 -44.17 28.08 -40.35
N THR A 121 -42.95 27.72 -40.76
CA THR A 121 -42.40 28.07 -42.09
C THR A 121 -42.53 26.99 -43.17
N GLY A 122 -43.08 25.82 -42.86
CA GLY A 122 -43.49 24.81 -43.87
C GLY A 122 -42.37 24.13 -44.68
N GLN A 123 -41.10 24.20 -44.25
CA GLN A 123 -39.98 23.52 -44.92
C GLN A 123 -39.71 22.16 -44.27
N GLY A 124 -40.17 21.08 -44.91
CA GLY A 124 -39.90 19.71 -44.49
C GLY A 124 -38.55 19.21 -44.98
N ASP A 125 -37.51 19.40 -44.18
CA ASP A 125 -36.24 18.68 -44.31
C ASP A 125 -35.77 18.20 -42.92
N GLU A 126 -35.12 17.03 -42.91
CA GLU A 126 -34.83 16.17 -41.74
C GLU A 126 -34.25 16.94 -40.53
N PHE A 127 -35.05 17.10 -39.46
CA PHE A 127 -34.65 17.82 -38.24
C PHE A 127 -33.69 16.95 -37.41
N LYS A 128 -32.38 17.24 -37.46
CA LYS A 128 -31.38 16.55 -36.62
C LYS A 128 -31.37 17.13 -35.21
N PHE A 129 -31.86 16.37 -34.24
CA PHE A 129 -31.68 16.65 -32.82
C PHE A 129 -30.20 16.48 -32.47
N GLN A 130 -29.50 17.59 -32.26
CA GLN A 130 -28.10 17.55 -31.84
C GLN A 130 -28.08 17.51 -30.31
N ALA A 131 -28.02 16.30 -29.76
CA ALA A 131 -27.92 16.11 -28.32
C ALA A 131 -26.69 16.86 -27.78
N PRO A 132 -26.79 17.54 -26.61
CA PRO A 132 -25.71 18.36 -26.05
C PRO A 132 -24.46 17.55 -25.67
N TYR A 133 -24.51 16.22 -25.77
CA TYR A 133 -23.38 15.31 -25.58
C TYR A 133 -22.90 14.69 -26.90
N SER A 134 -22.80 15.48 -27.97
CA SER A 134 -22.07 15.04 -29.15
C SER A 134 -20.57 15.17 -28.88
N LYS A 135 -20.01 14.18 -28.18
CA LYS A 135 -18.57 14.08 -27.87
C LYS A 135 -17.78 14.20 -29.19
N PRO A 136 -16.76 15.06 -29.30
CA PRO A 136 -15.93 15.09 -30.50
C PRO A 136 -15.25 13.73 -30.66
N SER A 137 -15.66 12.94 -31.66
CA SER A 137 -15.01 11.67 -31.96
C SER A 137 -13.74 11.96 -32.75
N ILE A 138 -12.62 12.15 -32.04
CA ILE A 138 -11.31 12.19 -32.68
C ILE A 138 -11.07 10.79 -33.24
N LYS A 139 -11.07 10.68 -34.58
CA LYS A 139 -10.85 9.40 -35.27
C LYS A 139 -9.42 8.94 -35.02
N LEU A 140 -9.31 7.73 -34.50
CA LEU A 140 -8.03 7.06 -34.28
C LEU A 140 -7.39 6.68 -35.63
N SER A 141 -6.06 6.75 -35.70
CA SER A 141 -5.34 6.23 -36.87
C SER A 141 -5.23 4.70 -36.80
N THR A 142 -5.23 4.03 -37.95
CA THR A 142 -5.07 2.57 -38.03
C THR A 142 -3.60 2.17 -37.81
N TYR A 143 -3.37 1.01 -37.20
CA TYR A 143 -2.05 0.41 -37.02
C TYR A 143 -1.88 -0.82 -37.90
N ASP A 144 -0.86 -0.82 -38.75
CA ASP A 144 -0.58 -1.89 -39.71
C ASP A 144 0.64 -2.76 -39.32
N GLY A 145 1.23 -2.55 -38.15
CA GLY A 145 2.42 -3.27 -37.68
C GLY A 145 3.76 -2.75 -38.23
N LYS A 146 3.76 -1.73 -39.11
CA LYS A 146 5.00 -1.23 -39.75
C LYS A 146 5.64 -0.05 -39.01
N SER A 147 4.82 0.74 -38.33
CA SER A 147 5.28 1.85 -37.49
C SER A 147 5.68 1.33 -36.11
N SER A 148 6.58 2.04 -35.42
CA SER A 148 6.96 1.67 -34.04
C SER A 148 5.72 1.57 -33.15
N TRP A 149 5.55 0.42 -32.51
CA TRP A 149 4.43 0.14 -31.61
C TRP A 149 4.37 1.16 -30.46
N GLN A 150 5.52 1.57 -29.93
CA GLN A 150 5.59 2.56 -28.85
C GLN A 150 5.02 3.92 -29.27
N VAL A 151 5.34 4.37 -30.48
CA VAL A 151 4.81 5.63 -31.03
C VAL A 151 3.28 5.55 -31.19
N TYR A 152 2.77 4.42 -31.69
CA TYR A 152 1.34 4.20 -31.83
C TYR A 152 0.61 4.13 -30.49
N LYS A 153 1.18 3.44 -29.49
CA LYS A 153 0.64 3.34 -28.12
C LYS A 153 0.52 4.72 -27.46
N THR A 154 1.52 5.59 -27.64
CA THR A 154 1.46 6.98 -27.15
C THR A 154 0.35 7.77 -27.84
N GLN A 155 0.25 7.70 -29.17
CA GLN A 155 -0.81 8.39 -29.91
C GLN A 155 -2.20 7.88 -29.52
N PHE A 156 -2.33 6.58 -29.30
CA PHE A 156 -3.55 5.94 -28.81
C PHE A 156 -3.97 6.49 -27.44
N SER A 157 -3.04 6.57 -26.49
CA SER A 157 -3.34 7.10 -25.14
C SER A 157 -3.83 8.54 -25.21
N ILE A 158 -3.16 9.40 -25.98
CA ILE A 158 -3.54 10.81 -26.14
C ILE A 158 -4.98 10.93 -26.67
N VAL A 159 -5.35 10.15 -27.69
CA VAL A 159 -6.70 10.17 -28.25
C VAL A 159 -7.73 9.57 -27.28
N ALA A 160 -7.37 8.51 -26.58
CA ALA A 160 -8.25 7.87 -25.61
C ALA A 160 -8.54 8.76 -24.41
N ASP A 161 -7.54 9.52 -23.95
CA ASP A 161 -7.68 10.47 -22.85
C ASP A 161 -8.47 11.72 -23.31
N ALA A 162 -8.22 12.22 -24.53
CA ALA A 162 -9.00 13.29 -25.13
C ALA A 162 -10.48 12.91 -25.35
N ASN A 163 -10.73 11.66 -25.72
CA ASN A 163 -12.08 11.12 -25.89
C ASN A 163 -12.66 10.51 -24.60
N GLN A 164 -11.98 10.59 -23.46
CA GLN A 164 -12.36 9.95 -22.19
C GLN A 164 -12.93 8.53 -22.38
N TRP A 165 -12.17 7.65 -23.04
CA TRP A 165 -12.54 6.25 -23.20
C TRP A 165 -12.31 5.47 -21.90
N ASP A 166 -13.26 4.61 -21.55
CA ASP A 166 -13.08 3.62 -20.49
C ASP A 166 -12.25 2.42 -20.99
N SER A 167 -11.79 1.55 -20.09
CA SER A 167 -10.92 0.42 -20.45
C SER A 167 -11.55 -0.50 -21.51
N GLN A 168 -12.87 -0.67 -21.48
CA GLN A 168 -13.61 -1.46 -22.46
C GLN A 168 -13.64 -0.79 -23.85
N THR A 169 -13.92 0.51 -23.92
CA THR A 169 -13.89 1.26 -25.18
C THR A 169 -12.47 1.34 -25.74
N LYS A 170 -11.45 1.47 -24.88
CA LYS A 170 -10.04 1.42 -25.28
C LYS A 170 -9.71 0.08 -25.96
N ALA A 171 -10.10 -1.05 -25.36
CA ALA A 171 -9.87 -2.37 -25.96
C ALA A 171 -10.57 -2.54 -27.32
N CYS A 172 -11.86 -2.16 -27.41
CA CYS A 172 -12.63 -2.24 -28.65
C CYS A 172 -12.03 -1.36 -29.76
N GLN A 173 -11.65 -0.11 -29.42
CA GLN A 173 -11.07 0.81 -30.39
C GLN A 173 -9.65 0.41 -30.81
N LEU A 174 -8.87 -0.17 -29.90
CA LEU A 174 -7.57 -0.74 -30.24
C LEU A 174 -7.74 -1.92 -31.18
N ALA A 175 -8.62 -2.87 -30.86
CA ALA A 175 -8.90 -4.01 -31.75
C ALA A 175 -9.42 -3.55 -33.13
N ALA A 176 -10.27 -2.52 -33.18
CA ALA A 176 -10.79 -1.96 -34.43
C ALA A 176 -9.75 -1.20 -35.25
N SER A 177 -8.69 -0.68 -34.62
CA SER A 177 -7.65 0.07 -35.30
C SER A 177 -6.54 -0.80 -35.89
N LEU A 178 -6.40 -2.06 -35.44
CA LEU A 178 -5.45 -3.02 -35.99
C LEU A 178 -5.84 -3.42 -37.43
N ARG A 179 -4.85 -3.41 -38.33
CA ARG A 179 -4.99 -3.85 -39.73
C ARG A 179 -3.79 -4.70 -40.16
N ALA A 180 -3.97 -5.44 -41.25
CA ALA A 180 -2.93 -6.27 -41.86
C ALA A 180 -2.25 -7.19 -40.82
N ASP A 181 -0.92 -7.23 -40.77
CA ASP A 181 -0.13 -8.10 -39.90
C ASP A 181 -0.43 -7.89 -38.40
N ALA A 182 -0.90 -6.70 -38.01
CA ALA A 182 -1.30 -6.42 -36.63
C ALA A 182 -2.67 -7.03 -36.27
N ALA A 183 -3.53 -7.27 -37.25
CA ALA A 183 -4.84 -7.90 -37.03
C ALA A 183 -4.74 -9.41 -36.76
N ASP A 184 -3.65 -10.06 -37.16
CA ASP A 184 -3.41 -11.50 -36.90
C ASP A 184 -3.26 -11.79 -35.39
N ILE A 185 -2.91 -10.79 -34.58
CA ILE A 185 -2.86 -10.92 -33.12
C ILE A 185 -4.26 -11.19 -32.55
N LEU A 186 -5.30 -10.62 -33.16
CA LEU A 186 -6.68 -10.87 -32.75
C LEU A 186 -7.07 -12.33 -32.98
N GLN A 187 -6.50 -13.01 -33.99
CA GLN A 187 -6.74 -14.44 -34.21
C GLN A 187 -5.92 -15.33 -33.28
N THR A 188 -4.75 -14.87 -32.84
CA THR A 188 -3.84 -15.64 -31.97
C THR A 188 -4.31 -15.66 -30.51
N LEU A 189 -5.14 -14.69 -30.09
CA LEU A 189 -5.67 -14.59 -28.72
C LEU A 189 -7.04 -15.27 -28.55
N PRO A 190 -7.34 -15.82 -27.35
CA PRO A 190 -8.66 -16.38 -27.03
C PRO A 190 -9.71 -15.27 -26.94
N GLU A 191 -10.97 -15.60 -27.27
CA GLU A 191 -12.06 -14.63 -27.42
C GLU A 191 -12.34 -13.79 -26.15
N THR A 192 -12.04 -14.35 -24.98
CA THR A 192 -12.15 -13.68 -23.68
C THR A 192 -11.08 -12.61 -23.44
N GLN A 193 -9.95 -12.64 -24.15
CA GLN A 193 -8.83 -11.71 -24.01
C GLN A 193 -8.76 -10.67 -25.14
N ARG A 194 -9.60 -10.81 -26.19
CA ARG A 194 -9.66 -9.85 -27.32
C ARG A 194 -10.31 -8.52 -26.99
N LEU A 195 -10.99 -8.45 -25.84
CA LEU A 195 -11.63 -7.24 -25.32
C LEU A 195 -10.98 -6.73 -24.04
N ASP A 196 -9.82 -7.31 -23.69
CA ASP A 196 -9.00 -6.85 -22.58
C ASP A 196 -7.85 -5.98 -23.13
N PHE A 197 -7.78 -4.74 -22.66
CA PHE A 197 -6.83 -3.76 -23.15
C PHE A 197 -5.39 -4.18 -22.86
N ASP A 198 -5.13 -4.70 -21.66
CA ASP A 198 -3.78 -5.08 -21.24
C ASP A 198 -3.30 -6.33 -21.99
N ALA A 199 -4.18 -7.31 -22.21
CA ALA A 199 -3.85 -8.50 -22.99
C ALA A 199 -3.51 -8.17 -24.45
N LEU A 200 -4.25 -7.25 -25.08
CA LEU A 200 -3.97 -6.79 -26.44
C LEU A 200 -2.63 -6.04 -26.54
N VAL A 201 -2.37 -5.12 -25.61
CA VAL A 201 -1.12 -4.36 -25.56
C VAL A 201 0.07 -5.30 -25.37
N ASN A 202 -0.02 -6.26 -24.44
CA ASN A 202 1.05 -7.23 -24.20
C ASN A 202 1.32 -8.11 -25.42
N ALA A 203 0.29 -8.54 -26.14
CA ALA A 203 0.45 -9.34 -27.35
C ALA A 203 1.07 -8.54 -28.51
N LEU A 204 0.71 -7.25 -28.62
CA LEU A 204 1.30 -6.31 -29.58
C LEU A 204 2.75 -5.97 -29.22
N GLU A 205 3.07 -5.83 -27.93
CA GLU A 205 4.46 -5.68 -27.46
C GLU A 205 5.31 -6.92 -27.74
N LEU A 206 4.77 -8.12 -27.55
CA LEU A 206 5.52 -9.35 -27.83
C LEU A 206 5.84 -9.54 -29.31
N ARG A 207 5.00 -9.01 -30.21
CA ARG A 207 5.15 -9.16 -31.67
C ARG A 207 5.86 -7.98 -32.33
N PHE A 208 5.58 -6.75 -31.87
CA PHE A 208 6.03 -5.50 -32.49
C PHE A 208 6.80 -4.57 -31.52
N GLY A 209 6.89 -4.91 -30.24
CA GLY A 209 7.73 -4.22 -29.24
C GLY A 209 9.18 -4.67 -29.37
N GLU A 210 9.85 -4.14 -30.39
CA GLU A 210 11.31 -4.05 -30.53
C GLU A 210 12.14 -5.24 -30.00
N LYS A 211 12.45 -6.19 -30.89
CA LYS A 211 13.74 -6.90 -30.85
C LYS A 211 14.86 -5.90 -31.15
N CYS A 212 15.49 -5.36 -30.12
CA CYS A 212 16.89 -4.95 -30.21
C CYS A 212 17.76 -6.19 -30.00
N GLU A 213 18.32 -6.75 -31.08
CA GLU A 213 19.69 -7.28 -31.15
C GLU A 213 20.01 -7.85 -32.54
N GLY A 214 21.19 -7.46 -33.06
CA GLY A 214 22.01 -8.37 -33.86
C GLY A 214 22.12 -8.10 -35.37
N LEU A 215 23.21 -7.43 -35.75
CA LEU A 215 23.85 -7.54 -37.06
C LEU A 215 23.84 -8.99 -37.60
N GLN A 216 23.30 -9.21 -38.80
CA GLN A 216 23.93 -10.11 -39.77
C GLN A 216 23.45 -9.90 -41.21
N GLN A 217 24.36 -9.30 -41.99
CA GLN A 217 24.79 -9.74 -43.32
C GLN A 217 23.73 -9.87 -44.42
N THR A 218 23.83 -8.98 -45.41
CA THR A 218 23.59 -9.34 -46.82
C THR A 218 24.94 -9.68 -47.47
N PRO A 219 25.10 -10.86 -48.10
CA PRO A 219 26.21 -11.11 -49.02
C PRO A 219 25.86 -10.59 -50.42
N ALA A 220 26.88 -10.04 -51.08
CA ALA A 220 27.00 -9.83 -52.52
C ALA A 220 26.13 -8.73 -53.18
N GLU A 221 26.75 -7.58 -53.44
CA GLU A 221 26.84 -7.13 -54.83
C GLU A 221 28.22 -6.53 -55.10
N VAL A 222 28.91 -7.17 -56.04
CA VAL A 222 30.23 -6.82 -56.55
C VAL A 222 30.07 -5.64 -57.49
N THR A 223 30.73 -4.51 -57.26
CA THR A 223 31.51 -3.73 -58.26
C THR A 223 31.98 -2.38 -57.71
N ALA A 224 33.10 -1.90 -58.28
CA ALA A 224 33.80 -0.63 -58.08
C ALA A 224 34.66 -0.55 -56.78
N ALA A 225 35.84 -1.18 -56.80
CA ALA A 225 37.10 -0.62 -57.31
C ALA A 225 37.75 0.42 -56.37
N GLU A 226 38.83 -0.05 -55.74
CA GLU A 226 40.09 0.66 -55.47
C GLU A 226 40.02 2.16 -55.17
N SER A 227 40.27 2.52 -53.91
CA SER A 227 41.31 3.53 -53.65
C SER A 227 41.94 3.35 -52.28
N VAL A 228 43.14 2.77 -52.35
CA VAL A 228 44.14 2.68 -51.30
C VAL A 228 44.57 4.09 -50.88
N ARG A 229 44.46 4.43 -49.58
CA ARG A 229 45.58 4.95 -48.77
C ARG A 229 45.23 5.29 -47.32
N ASN A 230 45.81 4.50 -46.42
CA ASN A 230 46.56 4.92 -45.21
C ASN A 230 46.39 6.35 -44.69
N ALA A 231 45.96 6.49 -43.43
CA ALA A 231 46.82 6.97 -42.34
C ALA A 231 46.12 6.86 -40.95
N PRO A 232 46.79 6.37 -39.90
CA PRO A 232 46.35 6.50 -38.51
C PRO A 232 47.07 7.67 -37.84
N ARG A 233 46.40 8.44 -36.97
CA ARG A 233 47.09 9.22 -35.93
C ARG A 233 46.33 9.26 -34.61
N THR A 234 47.00 8.67 -33.64
CA THR A 234 46.93 8.73 -32.19
C THR A 234 47.19 10.13 -31.61
N GLY A 235 46.71 10.34 -30.37
CA GLY A 235 47.15 11.38 -29.42
C GLY A 235 45.95 11.91 -28.63
N ASP A 236 45.53 11.28 -27.53
CA ASP A 236 46.07 11.42 -26.16
C ASP A 236 46.32 12.88 -25.71
N GLY A 237 45.66 13.26 -24.62
CA GLY A 237 45.61 14.63 -24.07
C GLY A 237 44.82 14.71 -22.77
N ARG A 238 45.20 13.89 -21.79
CA ARG A 238 45.22 14.13 -20.32
C ARG A 238 44.76 15.50 -19.76
N ARG A 239 44.25 15.42 -18.50
CA ARG A 239 44.40 16.37 -17.35
C ARG A 239 43.33 17.50 -17.22
N GLU A 240 42.72 17.88 -16.08
CA GLU A 240 42.91 17.65 -14.63
C GLU A 240 41.64 17.94 -13.78
N ALA A 241 41.68 17.42 -12.53
CA ALA A 241 41.30 18.00 -11.22
C ALA A 241 39.82 18.28 -10.90
N PHE A 242 39.20 17.60 -9.91
CA PHE A 242 39.36 17.75 -8.44
C PHE A 242 39.10 19.18 -7.92
N SER A 243 37.93 19.37 -7.29
CA SER A 243 37.82 20.12 -6.03
C SER A 243 36.57 19.68 -5.26
N LEU A 244 36.81 19.12 -4.08
CA LEU A 244 35.84 18.82 -3.01
C LEU A 244 36.25 19.70 -1.81
N GLY A 245 35.35 20.55 -1.33
CA GLY A 245 35.43 21.26 -0.04
C GLY A 245 34.02 21.22 0.56
N VAL A 246 33.73 20.46 1.63
CA VAL A 246 34.02 20.69 3.06
C VAL A 246 33.38 21.98 3.58
N PHE A 247 32.21 21.87 4.23
CA PHE A 247 32.07 21.85 5.69
C PHE A 247 30.69 21.29 6.08
#